data_AF-A0A285PBS4-F1
#
_entry.id   AF-A0A285PBS4-F1
#
_cell.length_a   1.000
_cell.length_b   1.000
_cell.length_c   1.000
_cell.angle_alpha   90.00
_cell.angle_beta   90.00
_cell.angle_gamma   90.00
#
_symmetry.space_group_name_H-M   'P 1'
#
loop_
_entity.id
_entity.type
_entity.pdbx_description
1 polymer ?
#
loop_
_entity_poly.entity_id
_entity_poly.type
_entity_poly.pdbx_seq_one_letter_code
_entity_poly.pdbx_strand_id
1 'polypeptide(L)'
;MKSITLALALSVLATPVLAETCTKKTSDAKQAIYMKAYNQLKASSPKEFARYEKDISHKQMAWMKEAKSPCALIERMTKDLKENYGKK
;
A
#
# COMPACT_ATOMS: atom_id res chain seq x y z
N MET A 1 25.47 -30.93 41.81
CA MET A 1 25.13 -29.51 41.54
C MET A 1 25.04 -29.35 40.03
N LYS A 2 23.91 -28.85 39.55
CA LYS A 2 23.52 -28.76 38.14
C LYS A 2 24.05 -27.44 37.55
N SER A 3 24.72 -27.49 36.41
CA SER A 3 24.97 -26.30 35.59
C SER A 3 24.32 -26.53 34.23
N ILE A 4 23.16 -25.89 34.04
CA ILE A 4 22.34 -25.95 32.84
C ILE A 4 22.85 -24.86 31.89
N THR A 5 23.17 -25.26 30.66
CA THR A 5 23.59 -24.44 29.54
C THR A 5 22.57 -23.35 29.23
N LEU A 6 22.92 -22.08 29.42
CA LEU A 6 22.13 -20.95 28.92
C LEU A 6 22.44 -20.73 27.43
N ALA A 7 21.61 -21.29 26.56
CA ALA A 7 21.48 -20.84 25.18
C ALA A 7 20.23 -19.95 25.10
N LEU A 8 20.38 -18.65 25.40
CA LEU A 8 19.31 -17.69 25.16
C LEU A 8 19.32 -17.31 23.68
N ALA A 9 18.42 -17.94 22.93
CA ALA A 9 18.22 -17.73 21.51
C ALA A 9 17.85 -16.28 21.22
N LEU A 10 18.55 -15.71 20.23
CA LEU A 10 18.19 -14.48 19.53
C LEU A 10 16.72 -14.57 19.09
N SER A 11 15.84 -13.84 19.77
CA SER A 11 14.49 -13.58 19.27
C SER A 11 14.46 -12.14 18.80
N VAL A 12 14.62 -11.98 17.48
CA VAL A 12 14.42 -10.74 16.74
C VAL A 12 12.96 -10.32 16.91
N LEU A 13 12.67 -9.51 17.92
CA LEU A 13 11.37 -8.91 18.15
C LEU A 13 11.52 -7.40 18.22
N ALA A 14 11.54 -6.80 17.04
CA ALA A 14 11.00 -5.48 16.74
C ALA A 14 11.41 -5.16 15.29
N THR A 15 10.67 -5.67 14.31
CA THR A 15 10.50 -4.86 13.12
C THR A 15 9.89 -3.55 13.62
N PRO A 16 10.57 -2.40 13.51
CA PRO A 16 9.89 -1.16 13.77
C PRO A 16 8.72 -1.15 12.80
N VAL A 17 7.50 -1.00 13.35
CA VAL A 17 6.38 -0.46 12.58
C VAL A 17 6.97 0.77 11.93
N LEU A 18 7.29 0.68 10.63
CA LEU A 18 7.83 1.79 9.89
C LEU A 18 6.72 2.83 9.92
N ALA A 19 6.85 3.81 10.83
CA ALA A 19 6.41 5.15 10.55
C ALA A 19 7.26 5.61 9.36
N GLU A 20 6.93 5.10 8.17
CA GLU A 20 7.66 5.36 6.94
C GLU A 20 7.51 6.84 6.67
N THR A 21 8.56 7.61 7.00
CA THR A 21 8.67 8.98 6.55
C THR A 21 8.54 8.95 5.03
N CYS A 22 7.57 9.68 4.50
CA CYS A 22 7.32 9.67 3.06
C CYS A 22 8.49 10.36 2.35
N THR A 23 9.46 9.59 1.89
CA THR A 23 10.54 10.05 1.03
C THR A 23 10.14 9.93 -0.43
N LYS A 24 10.86 10.63 -1.33
CA LYS A 24 10.68 10.44 -2.78
C LYS A 24 10.81 8.97 -3.19
N LYS A 25 11.85 8.28 -2.70
CA LYS A 25 12.08 6.84 -2.98
C LYS A 25 10.89 5.97 -2.54
N THR A 26 10.36 6.23 -1.35
CA THR A 26 9.19 5.51 -0.82
C THR A 26 7.93 5.82 -1.63
N SER A 27 7.70 7.08 -1.98
CA SER A 27 6.58 7.50 -2.83
C SER A 27 6.65 6.82 -4.20
N ASP A 28 7.82 6.80 -4.84
CA ASP A 28 8.04 6.15 -6.13
C ASP A 28 7.77 4.64 -6.05
N ALA A 29 8.23 3.99 -4.97
CA ALA A 29 7.97 2.56 -4.74
C ALA A 29 6.48 2.25 -4.56
N LYS A 30 5.76 3.06 -3.78
CA LYS A 30 4.31 2.92 -3.59
C LYS A 30 3.55 3.21 -4.89
N GLN A 31 3.99 4.20 -5.66
CA GLN A 31 3.41 4.51 -6.97
C GLN A 31 3.60 3.34 -7.95
N ALA A 32 4.76 2.68 -7.95
CA ALA A 32 4.98 1.48 -8.77
C ALA A 32 4.01 0.35 -8.40
N ILE A 33 3.75 0.14 -7.11
CA ILE A 33 2.75 -0.85 -6.64
C ILE A 33 1.35 -0.49 -7.13
N TYR A 34 0.96 0.78 -7.00
CA TYR A 34 -0.30 1.28 -7.53
C TYR A 34 -0.43 1.03 -9.03
N MET A 35 0.56 1.42 -9.82
CA MET A 35 0.57 1.27 -11.27
C MET A 35 0.50 -0.19 -11.71
N LYS A 36 1.15 -1.11 -10.97
CA LYS A 36 1.04 -2.54 -11.23
C LYS A 36 -0.40 -3.03 -11.06
N ALA A 37 -1.06 -2.67 -9.96
CA ALA A 37 -2.45 -3.05 -9.71
C ALA A 37 -3.40 -2.41 -10.73
N TYR A 38 -3.15 -1.17 -11.11
CA TYR A 38 -3.93 -0.42 -12.11
C TYR A 38 -3.87 -1.09 -13.48
N ASN A 39 -2.66 -1.42 -13.94
CA ASN A 39 -2.46 -2.10 -15.21
C ASN A 39 -3.03 -3.52 -15.19
N GLN A 40 -2.95 -4.21 -14.05
CA GLN A 40 -3.57 -5.51 -13.88
C GLN A 40 -5.09 -5.42 -14.04
N LEU A 41 -5.76 -4.46 -13.37
CA LEU A 41 -7.21 -4.26 -13.52
C LEU A 41 -7.59 -3.92 -14.96
N LYS A 42 -6.82 -3.03 -15.61
CA LYS A 42 -7.00 -2.66 -17.01
C LYS A 42 -6.98 -3.87 -17.94
N ALA A 43 -6.07 -4.81 -17.68
CA ALA A 43 -5.92 -6.02 -18.49
C ALA A 43 -6.97 -7.10 -18.16
N SER A 44 -7.27 -7.33 -16.87
CA SER A 44 -8.12 -8.44 -16.46
C SER A 44 -9.61 -8.12 -16.48
N SER A 45 -9.99 -6.86 -16.28
CA SER A 45 -11.40 -6.46 -16.23
C SER A 45 -11.63 -5.03 -16.75
N PRO A 46 -11.71 -4.84 -18.07
CA PRO A 46 -11.91 -3.51 -18.69
C PRO A 46 -13.17 -2.78 -18.20
N LYS A 47 -14.23 -3.53 -17.84
CA LYS A 47 -15.47 -2.97 -17.27
C LYS A 47 -15.23 -2.37 -15.88
N GLU A 48 -14.53 -3.08 -15.00
CA GLU A 48 -14.20 -2.57 -13.66
C GLU A 48 -13.17 -1.44 -13.74
N PHE A 49 -12.22 -1.53 -14.67
CA PHE A 49 -11.28 -0.44 -14.96
C PHE A 49 -12.01 0.86 -15.35
N ALA A 50 -12.97 0.79 -16.27
CA ALA A 50 -13.76 1.95 -16.69
C ALA A 50 -14.59 2.53 -15.54
N ARG A 51 -15.07 1.69 -14.62
CA ARG A 51 -15.77 2.13 -13.41
C ARG A 51 -14.81 2.83 -12.43
N TYR A 52 -13.64 2.24 -12.21
CA TYR A 52 -12.59 2.83 -11.39
C TYR A 52 -12.18 4.22 -11.90
N GLU A 53 -11.92 4.37 -13.20
CA GLU A 53 -11.55 5.65 -13.82
C GLU A 53 -12.62 6.75 -13.62
N LYS A 54 -13.91 6.38 -13.68
CA LYS A 54 -15.00 7.32 -13.43
C LYS A 54 -15.05 7.78 -11.97
N ASP A 55 -14.79 6.89 -11.04
CA ASP A 55 -14.90 7.16 -9.61
C ASP A 55 -13.64 7.80 -9.02
N ILE A 56 -12.44 7.44 -9.52
CA ILE A 56 -11.16 7.78 -8.90
C ILE A 56 -10.85 9.27 -8.96
N SER A 57 -11.24 9.98 -10.02
CA SER A 57 -10.96 11.42 -10.16
C SER A 57 -11.56 12.24 -9.01
N HIS A 58 -12.83 12.00 -8.68
CA HIS A 58 -13.52 12.64 -7.57
C HIS A 58 -12.94 12.22 -6.20
N LYS A 59 -12.71 10.91 -6.01
CA LYS A 59 -12.12 10.38 -4.77
C LYS A 59 -10.72 10.92 -4.52
N GLN A 60 -9.88 10.99 -5.56
CA GLN A 60 -8.50 11.50 -5.47
C GLN A 60 -8.49 12.96 -5.03
N MET A 61 -9.39 13.80 -5.55
CA MET A 61 -9.50 15.19 -5.12
C MET A 61 -9.90 15.32 -3.63
N ALA A 62 -10.81 14.47 -3.16
CA ALA A 62 -11.19 14.44 -1.74
C ALA A 62 -10.01 13.95 -0.87
N TRP A 63 -9.37 12.85 -1.25
CA TRP A 63 -8.27 12.28 -0.50
C TRP A 63 -7.01 13.14 -0.52
N MET A 64 -6.74 13.88 -1.59
CA MET A 64 -5.63 14.82 -1.63
C MET A 64 -5.75 15.91 -0.57
N LYS A 65 -6.98 16.37 -0.27
CA LYS A 65 -7.24 17.34 0.80
C LYS A 65 -7.04 16.75 2.20
N GLU A 66 -7.30 15.45 2.36
CA GLU A 66 -7.19 14.75 3.65
C GLU A 66 -5.82 14.09 3.88
N ALA A 67 -5.04 13.89 2.82
CA ALA A 67 -3.77 13.16 2.88
C ALA A 67 -2.68 14.03 3.50
N LYS A 68 -2.04 13.50 4.55
CA LYS A 68 -0.91 14.16 5.23
C LYS A 68 0.41 14.03 4.45
N SER A 69 0.47 13.17 3.44
CA SER A 69 1.64 12.97 2.57
C SER A 69 1.25 12.31 1.24
N PRO A 70 2.09 12.42 0.19
CA PRO A 70 1.89 11.70 -1.08
C PRO A 70 1.78 10.19 -0.89
N CYS A 71 2.57 9.62 0.02
CA CYS A 71 2.53 8.19 0.31
C CYS A 71 1.16 7.77 0.85
N ALA A 72 0.57 8.54 1.77
CA ALA A 72 -0.75 8.27 2.31
C ALA A 72 -1.85 8.34 1.22
N LEU A 73 -1.72 9.26 0.26
CA LEU A 73 -2.62 9.33 -0.89
C LEU A 73 -2.50 8.07 -1.76
N ILE A 74 -1.28 7.70 -2.14
CA ILE A 74 -1.03 6.52 -3.00
C ILE A 74 -1.48 5.23 -2.32
N GLU A 75 -1.26 5.09 -1.01
CA GLU A 75 -1.74 3.95 -0.22
C GLU A 75 -3.26 3.84 -0.25
N ARG A 76 -3.95 4.97 -0.05
CA ARG A 76 -5.41 5.01 -0.07
C ARG A 76 -5.96 4.65 -1.46
N MET A 77 -5.36 5.19 -2.53
CA MET A 77 -5.73 4.83 -3.90
C MET A 77 -5.49 3.34 -4.19
N THR A 78 -4.35 2.81 -3.77
CA THR A 78 -4.01 1.39 -3.93
C THR A 78 -4.99 0.48 -3.18
N LYS A 79 -5.39 0.89 -1.97
CA LYS A 79 -6.35 0.16 -1.15
C LYS A 79 -7.73 0.15 -1.81
N ASP A 80 -8.25 1.30 -2.23
CA ASP A 80 -9.55 1.41 -2.92
C ASP A 80 -9.58 0.56 -4.18
N LEU A 81 -8.54 0.64 -5.02
CA LEU A 81 -8.40 -0.16 -6.22
C LEU A 81 -8.48 -1.66 -5.93
N LYS A 82 -7.73 -2.16 -4.93
CA LYS A 82 -7.70 -3.59 -4.58
C LYS A 82 -9.00 -4.08 -3.94
N GLU A 83 -9.56 -3.31 -3.00
CA GLU A 83 -10.70 -3.74 -2.21
C GLU A 83 -12.03 -3.62 -2.96
N ASN A 84 -12.18 -2.57 -3.77
CA ASN A 84 -13.45 -2.24 -4.43
C ASN A 84 -13.48 -2.66 -5.91
N TYR A 85 -12.33 -2.86 -6.56
CA TYR A 85 -12.25 -3.19 -7.99
C TYR A 85 -11.37 -4.42 -8.30
N GLY A 86 -10.49 -4.83 -7.39
CA GLY A 86 -9.56 -5.95 -7.57
C GLY A 86 -10.13 -7.34 -7.30
N LYS A 87 -11.39 -7.45 -6.86
CA LYS A 87 -12.07 -8.74 -6.58
C LYS A 87 -12.89 -9.20 -7.79
N LYS A 88 -12.26 -9.90 -8.74
CA LYS A 88 -12.95 -10.83 -9.66
C LYS A 88 -12.06 -12.03 -9.93
#